data_AF-A0A0H0XXI0-F1
#
_entry.id   AF-A0A0H0XXI0-F1
#
_cell.length_a   1.000
_cell.length_b   1.000
_cell.length_c   1.000
_cell.angle_alpha   90.00
_cell.angle_beta   90.00
_cell.angle_gamma   90.00
#
_symmetry.space_group_name_H-M   'P 1'
#
loop_
_entity.id
_entity.type
_entity.pdbx_description
1 polymer ?
#
loop_
_entity_poly.entity_id
_entity_poly.type
_entity_poly.pdbx_seq_one_letter_code
_entity_poly.pdbx_strand_id
1 'polypeptide(L)'
;MMKHLLSFFAALIVFTQPAAAQDLEGTWAMQIDEAAIFVFSLEQDEDGSWRGSWLRPGRFQGNGVVFSQFRGSERVVTTDGEMDGDVLVMRFAPTRAEGSTDVLHFRSTGEYQAEMTYTGTDLDPYPLVRVAAGTALGPFSDDRIYDRDNAATQADYDPADELAASLSGSDPAEAEPDVSEATDAAAEEPVAEEREGISDDFLDGLEDGALATTGLEVAKLETAPRLARACADIDRTNLPAPEDLGQLWGDEFESIGSGLEIREYQMDNGDIARVTLLGDSIYLNSCGPAS
;
A
#
# COMPACT_ATOMS: atom_id res chain seq x y z
N MET A 1 76.10 -26.55 -0.86
CA MET A 1 75.31 -26.20 -2.04
C MET A 1 73.84 -26.43 -1.73
N MET A 2 72.98 -25.49 -2.15
CA MET A 2 71.50 -25.52 -2.15
C MET A 2 70.79 -25.40 -0.79
N LYS A 3 70.78 -24.15 -0.31
CA LYS A 3 69.62 -23.51 0.32
C LYS A 3 68.48 -23.34 -0.69
N HIS A 4 67.26 -23.19 -0.17
CA HIS A 4 66.04 -22.67 -0.83
C HIS A 4 65.04 -23.73 -1.31
N LEU A 5 64.27 -24.26 -0.36
CA LEU A 5 62.98 -24.90 -0.63
C LEU A 5 62.00 -24.55 0.50
N LEU A 6 61.69 -23.26 0.60
CA LEU A 6 60.61 -22.75 1.43
C LEU A 6 60.06 -21.50 0.74
N SER A 7 58.73 -21.37 0.78
CA SER A 7 57.92 -20.21 0.39
C SER A 7 57.38 -20.21 -1.03
N PHE A 8 56.27 -20.94 -1.22
CA PHE A 8 55.20 -20.59 -2.16
C PHE A 8 53.85 -20.95 -1.52
N PHE A 9 53.52 -20.28 -0.41
CA PHE A 9 52.18 -20.25 0.18
C PHE A 9 51.90 -18.77 0.47
N ALA A 10 51.70 -18.00 -0.58
CA ALA A 10 51.36 -16.58 -0.50
C ALA A 10 50.10 -16.33 -1.31
N ALA A 11 49.06 -15.94 -0.56
CA ALA A 11 47.99 -15.05 -0.99
C ALA A 11 47.05 -15.54 -2.11
N LEU A 12 46.13 -16.44 -1.75
CA LEU A 12 44.77 -16.39 -2.28
C LEU A 12 43.84 -16.03 -1.12
N ILE A 13 44.00 -14.82 -0.57
CA ILE A 13 42.93 -14.20 0.22
C ILE A 13 41.94 -13.69 -0.82
N VAL A 14 41.00 -14.56 -1.18
CA VAL A 14 39.75 -14.11 -1.79
C VAL A 14 39.10 -13.25 -0.72
N PHE A 15 39.18 -11.93 -0.87
CA PHE A 15 38.27 -11.04 -0.18
C PHE A 15 36.88 -11.42 -0.67
N THR A 16 36.21 -12.31 0.05
CA THR A 16 34.75 -12.33 0.09
C THR A 16 34.40 -10.97 0.65
N GLN A 17 34.16 -10.00 -0.24
CA GLN A 17 33.45 -8.81 0.17
C GLN A 17 32.20 -9.32 0.88
N PRO A 18 31.88 -8.87 2.10
CA PRO A 18 30.54 -9.07 2.62
C PRO A 18 29.63 -8.63 1.48
N ALA A 19 28.70 -9.48 1.06
CA ALA A 19 27.65 -9.07 0.13
C ALA A 19 27.10 -7.78 0.75
N ALA A 20 27.48 -6.65 0.14
CA ALA A 20 27.21 -5.35 0.70
C ALA A 20 25.70 -5.33 0.90
N ALA A 21 25.25 -4.86 2.07
CA ALA A 21 23.89 -4.39 2.19
C ALA A 21 23.63 -3.56 0.93
N GLN A 22 22.78 -4.10 0.04
CA GLN A 22 22.57 -3.49 -1.25
C GLN A 22 22.04 -2.10 -0.99
N ASP A 23 22.62 -1.13 -1.69
CA ASP A 23 22.44 0.28 -1.41
C ASP A 23 20.96 0.66 -1.58
N LEU A 24 20.30 0.92 -0.46
CA LEU A 24 18.92 1.41 -0.43
C LEU A 24 18.84 2.91 -0.75
N GLU A 25 19.97 3.62 -0.81
CA GLU A 25 20.02 5.02 -1.22
C GLU A 25 19.54 5.15 -2.68
N GLY A 26 18.54 6.01 -2.91
CA GLY A 26 17.94 6.20 -4.22
C GLY A 26 16.44 6.44 -4.21
N THR A 27 15.85 6.36 -5.42
CA THR A 27 14.41 6.42 -5.60
C THR A 27 13.84 5.05 -5.98
N TRP A 28 12.78 4.65 -5.30
CA TRP A 28 12.14 3.35 -5.39
C TRP A 28 10.65 3.52 -5.59
N ALA A 29 10.03 2.71 -6.43
CA ALA A 29 8.59 2.79 -6.67
C ALA A 29 7.92 1.43 -6.55
N MET A 30 6.73 1.43 -5.96
CA MET A 30 5.77 0.35 -6.20
C MET A 30 5.10 0.66 -7.53
N GLN A 31 5.58 0.04 -8.60
CA GLN A 31 4.94 0.13 -9.91
C GLN A 31 3.97 -1.01 -10.09
N ILE A 32 2.74 -0.70 -10.48
CA ILE A 32 1.75 -1.70 -10.88
C ILE A 32 1.43 -1.40 -12.33
N ASP A 33 1.72 -2.37 -13.21
CA ASP A 33 1.73 -2.18 -14.65
C ASP A 33 2.65 -1.02 -15.06
N GLU A 34 2.11 0.04 -15.66
CA GLU A 34 2.85 1.24 -16.08
C GLU A 34 2.74 2.39 -15.06
N ALA A 35 2.04 2.20 -13.93
CA ALA A 35 1.74 3.26 -12.99
C ALA A 35 2.57 3.17 -11.71
N ALA A 36 3.25 4.26 -11.36
CA ALA A 36 3.87 4.40 -10.05
C ALA A 36 2.80 4.74 -8.99
N ILE A 37 2.52 3.79 -8.09
CA ILE A 37 1.49 3.95 -7.05
C ILE A 37 2.06 4.68 -5.85
N PHE A 38 3.23 4.26 -5.38
CA PHE A 38 3.99 4.91 -4.31
C PHE A 38 5.43 5.09 -4.77
N VAL A 39 6.03 6.23 -4.45
CA VAL A 39 7.43 6.51 -4.75
C VAL A 39 8.13 6.94 -3.46
N PHE A 40 9.25 6.30 -3.15
CA PHE A 40 10.07 6.54 -1.99
C PHE A 40 11.42 7.08 -2.44
N SER A 41 11.87 8.18 -1.84
CA SER A 41 13.25 8.64 -1.96
C SER A 41 13.94 8.40 -0.62
N LEU A 42 15.07 7.69 -0.62
CA LEU A 42 15.82 7.28 0.55
C LEU A 42 17.25 7.79 0.40
N GLU A 43 17.75 8.49 1.41
CA GLU A 43 19.08 9.10 1.39
C GLU A 43 19.75 8.89 2.75
N GLN A 44 21.03 8.52 2.74
CA GLN A 44 21.86 8.46 3.93
C GLN A 44 22.64 9.77 4.09
N ASP A 45 22.56 10.38 5.26
CA ASP A 45 23.32 11.58 5.57
C ASP A 45 24.76 11.23 5.99
N GLU A 46 25.65 12.24 6.01
CA GLU A 46 27.08 12.06 6.31
C GLU A 46 27.34 11.49 7.72
N ASP A 47 26.41 11.69 8.66
CA ASP A 47 26.48 11.16 10.02
C ASP A 47 25.97 9.70 10.13
N GLY A 48 25.53 9.13 9.01
CA GLY A 48 25.00 7.78 8.89
C GLY A 48 23.51 7.66 9.21
N SER A 49 22.83 8.75 9.60
CA SER A 49 21.37 8.77 9.75
C SER A 49 20.67 8.67 8.40
N TRP A 50 19.43 8.20 8.39
CA TRP A 50 18.65 8.07 7.17
C TRP A 50 17.50 9.07 7.14
N ARG A 51 17.30 9.66 5.97
CA ARG A 51 16.14 10.49 5.67
C ARG A 51 15.46 9.99 4.41
N GLY A 52 14.18 10.30 4.31
CA GLY A 52 13.43 9.94 3.12
C GLY A 52 12.14 10.71 2.94
N SER A 53 11.52 10.47 1.80
CA SER A 53 10.18 10.97 1.52
C SER A 53 9.35 9.91 0.81
N TRP A 54 8.05 9.94 1.08
CA TRP A 54 7.04 9.09 0.48
C TRP A 54 6.08 9.96 -0.31
N LEU A 55 6.16 9.88 -1.63
CA LEU A 55 5.18 10.44 -2.54
C LEU A 55 4.06 9.41 -2.74
N ARG A 56 2.82 9.82 -2.43
CA ARG A 56 1.63 8.97 -2.44
C ARG A 56 0.41 9.71 -3.01
N PRO A 57 -0.62 9.00 -3.45
CA PRO A 57 -1.89 9.62 -3.80
C PRO A 57 -2.51 10.26 -2.56
N GLY A 58 -3.03 11.48 -2.70
CA GLY A 58 -3.65 12.20 -1.57
C GLY A 58 -4.95 11.56 -1.10
N ARG A 59 -5.67 10.91 -2.02
CA ARG A 59 -6.83 10.05 -1.74
C ARG A 59 -6.86 8.88 -2.71
N PHE A 60 -7.33 7.73 -2.23
CA PHE A 60 -7.59 6.54 -3.03
C PHE A 60 -8.51 5.61 -2.25
N GLN A 61 -9.10 4.64 -2.95
CA GLN A 61 -9.77 3.51 -2.34
C GLN A 61 -8.86 2.29 -2.42
N GLY A 62 -8.79 1.50 -1.36
CA GLY A 62 -7.98 0.29 -1.37
C GLY A 62 -7.93 -0.38 -0.01
N ASN A 63 -7.46 -1.61 -0.02
CA ASN A 63 -7.31 -2.44 1.18
C ASN A 63 -5.85 -2.87 1.40
N GLY A 64 -4.90 -2.27 0.66
CA GLY A 64 -3.49 -2.62 0.71
C GLY A 64 -3.07 -3.75 -0.24
N VAL A 65 -4.02 -4.44 -0.85
CA VAL A 65 -3.74 -5.40 -1.95
C VAL A 65 -4.22 -4.80 -3.27
N VAL A 66 -5.44 -4.25 -3.30
CA VAL A 66 -5.98 -3.56 -4.47
C VAL A 66 -6.14 -2.07 -4.20
N PHE A 67 -5.95 -1.28 -5.25
CA PHE A 67 -6.04 0.18 -5.21
C PHE A 67 -6.80 0.72 -6.43
N SER A 68 -7.62 1.75 -6.21
CA SER A 68 -8.39 2.41 -7.27
C SER A 68 -8.75 3.85 -6.90
N GLN A 69 -9.31 4.59 -7.86
CA GLN A 69 -9.86 5.95 -7.65
C GLN A 69 -8.84 6.93 -7.06
N PHE A 70 -7.62 6.92 -7.59
CA PHE A 70 -6.54 7.79 -7.13
C PHE A 70 -6.85 9.27 -7.41
N ARG A 71 -6.62 10.15 -6.42
CA ARG A 71 -6.80 11.60 -6.55
C ARG A 71 -5.69 12.36 -5.83
N GLY A 72 -5.17 13.37 -6.52
CA GLY A 72 -4.12 14.25 -6.00
C GLY A 72 -2.82 13.52 -5.68
N SER A 73 -1.88 14.26 -5.09
CA SER A 73 -0.59 13.74 -4.64
C SER A 73 -0.22 14.43 -3.33
N GLU A 74 0.42 13.68 -2.45
CA GLU A 74 0.93 14.13 -1.17
C GLU A 74 2.36 13.61 -1.02
N ARG A 75 3.26 14.46 -0.52
CA ARG A 75 4.62 14.06 -0.14
C ARG A 75 4.73 14.12 1.37
N VAL A 76 5.06 12.99 1.98
CA VAL A 76 5.30 12.86 3.42
C VAL A 76 6.79 12.68 3.63
N VAL A 77 7.39 13.45 4.53
CA VAL A 77 8.82 13.34 4.88
C VAL A 77 8.97 12.51 6.15
N THR A 78 10.06 11.76 6.24
CA THR A 78 10.37 10.99 7.45
C THR A 78 10.60 11.91 8.64
N THR A 79 10.16 11.46 9.81
CA THR A 79 10.53 12.05 11.11
C THR A 79 11.85 11.49 11.62
N ASP A 80 12.16 10.25 11.27
CA ASP A 80 13.34 9.51 11.73
C ASP A 80 13.61 8.32 10.79
N GLY A 81 14.87 7.87 10.73
CA GLY A 81 15.32 6.77 9.88
C GLY A 81 16.62 6.15 10.38
N GLU A 82 16.64 4.83 10.52
CA GLU A 82 17.80 4.08 11.02
C GLU A 82 17.91 2.69 10.40
N MET A 83 19.13 2.15 10.37
CA MET A 83 19.37 0.75 10.00
C MET A 83 19.24 -0.16 11.21
N ASP A 84 18.39 -1.18 11.13
CA ASP A 84 18.34 -2.33 12.03
C ASP A 84 18.81 -3.59 11.28
N GLY A 85 20.09 -3.91 11.41
CA GLY A 85 20.71 -4.98 10.63
C GLY A 85 20.76 -4.66 9.13
N ASP A 86 20.06 -5.48 8.33
CA ASP A 86 19.90 -5.31 6.88
C ASP A 86 18.60 -4.57 6.49
N VAL A 87 17.82 -4.14 7.48
CA VAL A 87 16.52 -3.49 7.27
C VAL A 87 16.64 -2.01 7.59
N LEU A 88 16.26 -1.17 6.63
CA LEU A 88 16.09 0.26 6.86
C LEU A 88 14.70 0.52 7.44
N VAL A 89 14.65 1.07 8.65
CA VAL A 89 13.41 1.42 9.34
C VAL A 89 13.18 2.92 9.19
N MET A 90 12.11 3.30 8.49
CA MET A 90 11.72 4.69 8.29
C MET A 90 10.42 4.99 9.02
N ARG A 91 10.38 6.11 9.74
CA ARG A 91 9.22 6.56 10.50
C ARG A 91 8.67 7.84 9.89
N PHE A 92 7.36 7.89 9.70
CA PHE A 92 6.65 9.02 9.10
C PHE A 92 5.55 9.52 10.05
N ALA A 93 5.20 10.80 9.91
CA ALA A 93 4.01 11.33 10.56
C ALA A 93 2.77 10.52 10.13
N PRO A 94 1.76 10.36 11.02
CA PRO A 94 0.56 9.59 10.70
C PRO A 94 -0.12 10.10 9.44
N THR A 95 -0.31 9.24 8.44
CA THR A 95 -1.06 9.59 7.22
C THR A 95 -2.57 9.41 7.37
N ARG A 96 -3.03 8.84 8.49
CA ARG A 96 -4.44 8.70 8.86
C ARG A 96 -4.76 9.64 10.01
N ALA A 97 -5.94 10.27 10.00
CA ALA A 97 -6.35 11.32 10.94
C ALA A 97 -6.31 10.89 12.43
N GLU A 98 -6.48 9.59 12.71
CA GLU A 98 -6.41 9.01 14.06
C GLU A 98 -5.27 7.98 14.19
N GLY A 99 -4.29 8.01 13.29
CA GLY A 99 -3.23 7.01 13.22
C GLY A 99 -2.07 7.24 14.20
N SER A 100 -1.36 6.17 14.51
CA SER A 100 0.00 6.24 15.05
C SER A 100 1.00 6.63 13.96
N THR A 101 2.25 6.91 14.34
CA THR A 101 3.39 7.02 13.42
C THR A 101 3.38 5.85 12.43
N ASP A 102 3.49 6.16 11.14
CA ASP A 102 3.60 5.13 10.10
C ASP A 102 5.04 4.64 10.06
N VAL A 103 5.25 3.33 10.18
CA VAL A 103 6.58 2.72 10.21
C VAL A 103 6.72 1.78 9.03
N LEU A 104 7.68 2.09 8.15
CA LEU A 104 7.95 1.33 6.93
C LEU A 104 9.34 0.70 7.02
N HIS A 105 9.42 -0.60 6.78
CA HIS A 105 10.68 -1.34 6.76
C HIS A 105 11.06 -1.65 5.32
N PHE A 106 12.25 -1.23 4.91
CA PHE A 106 12.78 -1.48 3.57
C PHE A 106 13.91 -2.50 3.64
N ARG A 107 13.89 -3.47 2.73
CA ARG A 107 14.99 -4.42 2.55
C ARG A 107 15.31 -4.50 1.06
N SER A 108 16.58 -4.47 0.71
CA SER A 108 16.99 -4.75 -0.66
C SER A 108 16.98 -6.25 -0.93
N THR A 109 16.40 -6.65 -2.06
CA THR A 109 16.16 -8.05 -2.42
C THR A 109 16.92 -8.47 -3.68
N GLY A 110 17.54 -7.51 -4.38
CA GLY A 110 18.27 -7.71 -5.61
C GLY A 110 18.85 -6.41 -6.16
N GLU A 111 19.58 -6.53 -7.26
CA GLU A 111 20.04 -5.35 -7.99
C GLU A 111 18.81 -4.58 -8.50
N TYR A 112 18.71 -3.31 -8.10
CA TYR A 112 17.56 -2.45 -8.41
C TYR A 112 16.21 -2.97 -7.91
N GLN A 113 16.21 -3.85 -6.91
CA GLN A 113 15.02 -4.43 -6.30
C GLN A 113 15.04 -4.27 -4.77
N ALA A 114 13.88 -3.96 -4.23
CA ALA A 114 13.65 -3.89 -2.79
C ALA A 114 12.24 -4.37 -2.46
N GLU A 115 11.98 -4.57 -1.18
CA GLU A 115 10.65 -4.78 -0.62
C GLU A 115 10.40 -3.77 0.50
N MET A 116 9.14 -3.40 0.69
CA MET A 116 8.69 -2.55 1.78
C MET A 116 7.59 -3.24 2.57
N THR A 117 7.78 -3.38 3.89
CA THR A 117 6.75 -3.85 4.81
C THR A 117 6.16 -2.66 5.56
N TYR A 118 4.84 -2.56 5.60
CA TYR A 118 4.12 -1.57 6.38
C TYR A 118 3.76 -2.16 7.75
N THR A 119 4.42 -1.70 8.81
CA THR A 119 4.23 -2.21 10.17
C THR A 119 2.83 -1.90 10.71
N GLY A 120 2.25 -2.85 11.46
CA GLY A 120 0.89 -2.72 11.98
C GLY A 120 -0.19 -3.14 10.99
N THR A 121 0.19 -3.80 9.90
CA THR A 121 -0.72 -4.44 8.95
C THR A 121 -0.32 -5.90 8.76
N ASP A 122 -1.29 -6.77 8.44
CA ASP A 122 -1.05 -8.17 8.09
C ASP A 122 -0.81 -8.37 6.58
N LEU A 123 -0.35 -7.33 5.89
CA LEU A 123 -0.13 -7.33 4.45
C LEU A 123 1.23 -7.91 4.12
N ASP A 124 1.31 -8.73 3.06
CA ASP A 124 2.61 -9.12 2.51
C ASP A 124 3.43 -7.89 2.08
N PRO A 125 4.77 -7.98 2.08
CA PRO A 125 5.64 -6.91 1.63
C PRO A 125 5.31 -6.43 0.21
N TYR A 126 5.39 -5.12 0.01
CA TYR A 126 5.23 -4.50 -1.29
C TYR A 126 6.54 -4.57 -2.07
N PRO A 127 6.55 -5.15 -3.28
CA PRO A 127 7.73 -5.11 -4.12
C PRO A 127 7.99 -3.69 -4.60
N LEU A 128 9.25 -3.29 -4.61
CA LEU A 128 9.73 -2.01 -5.08
C LEU A 128 10.82 -2.22 -6.14
N VAL A 129 10.78 -1.37 -7.15
CA VAL A 129 11.81 -1.31 -8.20
C VAL A 129 12.49 0.05 -8.18
N ARG A 130 13.79 0.07 -8.49
CA ARG A 130 14.54 1.32 -8.66
C ARG A 130 13.93 2.12 -9.80
N VAL A 131 13.81 3.44 -9.62
CA VAL A 131 13.35 4.38 -10.64
C VAL A 131 14.21 5.62 -10.67
N ALA A 132 14.13 6.39 -11.75
CA ALA A 132 14.81 7.67 -11.84
C ALA A 132 14.31 8.66 -10.77
N ALA A 133 15.22 9.48 -10.25
CA ALA A 133 14.87 10.57 -9.34
C ALA A 133 13.82 11.51 -9.99
N GLY A 134 12.84 11.95 -9.20
CA GLY A 134 11.76 12.81 -9.69
C GLY A 134 10.62 12.07 -10.41
N THR A 135 10.64 10.74 -10.47
CA THR A 135 9.50 9.93 -10.96
C THR A 135 8.19 10.37 -10.30
N ALA A 136 7.21 10.73 -11.13
CA ALA A 136 5.90 11.15 -10.69
C ALA A 136 4.98 9.95 -10.42
N LEU A 137 3.85 10.19 -9.75
CA LEU A 137 2.80 9.20 -9.59
C LEU A 137 2.04 8.96 -10.89
N GLY A 138 1.48 7.75 -11.03
CA GLY A 138 0.64 7.37 -12.17
C GLY A 138 1.44 6.99 -13.41
N PRO A 139 0.81 7.04 -14.61
CA PRO A 139 -0.55 7.54 -14.87
C PRO A 139 -1.65 6.69 -14.21
N PHE A 140 -2.66 7.37 -13.66
CA PHE A 140 -3.84 6.73 -13.06
C PHE A 140 -5.04 6.76 -13.99
N SER A 141 -5.79 5.66 -14.08
CA SER A 141 -7.09 5.60 -14.74
C SER A 141 -8.19 5.35 -13.72
N ASP A 142 -9.33 6.01 -13.90
CA ASP A 142 -10.46 5.99 -12.96
C ASP A 142 -11.24 4.68 -13.00
N ASP A 143 -11.17 3.99 -14.14
CA ASP A 143 -11.77 2.71 -14.45
C ASP A 143 -10.83 1.53 -14.23
N ARG A 144 -9.61 1.77 -13.76
CA ARG A 144 -8.60 0.75 -13.51
C ARG A 144 -8.44 0.41 -12.03
N ILE A 145 -8.20 -0.87 -11.81
CA ILE A 145 -7.82 -1.45 -10.54
C ILE A 145 -6.34 -1.80 -10.65
N TYR A 146 -5.60 -1.42 -9.63
CA TYR A 146 -4.19 -1.71 -9.52
C TYR A 146 -4.03 -2.75 -8.43
N ASP A 147 -3.76 -3.99 -8.85
CA ASP A 147 -3.54 -5.12 -7.95
C ASP A 147 -2.04 -5.22 -7.64
N ARG A 148 -1.69 -5.20 -6.36
CA ARG A 148 -0.33 -5.34 -5.86
C ARG A 148 0.34 -6.60 -6.39
N ASP A 149 -0.39 -7.68 -6.62
CA ASP A 149 0.20 -8.93 -7.10
C ASP A 149 0.64 -8.82 -8.58
N ASN A 150 0.21 -7.76 -9.30
CA ASN A 150 0.73 -7.36 -10.62
C ASN A 150 1.85 -6.31 -10.54
N ALA A 151 2.37 -6.03 -9.34
CA ALA A 151 3.45 -5.08 -9.18
C ALA A 151 4.75 -5.57 -9.85
N ALA A 152 5.48 -4.64 -10.44
CA ALA A 152 6.78 -4.90 -11.03
C ALA A 152 7.75 -5.40 -9.95
N THR A 153 8.40 -6.52 -10.22
CA THR A 153 9.45 -7.10 -9.36
C THR A 153 10.84 -6.96 -9.97
N GLN A 154 10.93 -6.47 -11.20
CA GLN A 154 12.18 -6.18 -11.90
C GLN A 154 12.12 -4.75 -12.42
N ALA A 155 13.19 -4.01 -12.18
CA ALA A 155 13.31 -2.64 -12.65
C ALA A 155 13.66 -2.62 -14.15
N ASP A 156 12.92 -1.83 -14.93
CA ASP A 156 13.38 -1.34 -16.23
C ASP A 156 14.15 -0.02 -16.01
N TYR A 157 15.25 -0.13 -15.27
CA TYR A 157 16.03 1.01 -14.81
C TYR A 157 17.37 1.08 -15.54
N ASP A 158 17.64 2.22 -16.19
CA ASP A 158 18.95 2.54 -16.73
C ASP A 158 19.62 3.62 -15.85
N PRO A 159 20.78 3.36 -15.23
CA PRO A 159 21.51 4.36 -14.44
C PRO A 159 21.91 5.61 -15.25
N ALA A 160 21.92 5.55 -16.59
CA ALA A 160 22.10 6.74 -17.42
C ALA A 160 20.95 7.76 -17.27
N ASP A 161 19.75 7.31 -16.91
CA ASP A 161 18.58 8.19 -16.74
C ASP A 161 18.69 9.05 -15.46
N GLU A 162 19.37 8.56 -14.41
CA GLU A 162 19.66 9.34 -13.20
C GLU A 162 20.57 10.55 -13.49
N LEU A 163 21.56 10.36 -14.38
CA LEU A 163 22.42 11.45 -14.83
C LEU A 163 21.64 12.48 -15.65
N ALA A 164 20.70 12.05 -16.49
CA ALA A 164 19.86 12.97 -17.26
C ALA A 164 18.92 13.79 -16.35
N ALA A 165 18.34 13.15 -15.34
CA ALA A 165 17.47 13.81 -14.37
C ALA A 165 18.21 14.85 -13.52
N SER A 166 19.39 14.51 -13.00
CA SER A 166 20.23 15.42 -12.19
C SER A 166 20.73 16.64 -12.99
N LEU A 167 21.03 16.45 -14.29
CA LEU A 167 21.42 17.56 -15.18
C LEU A 167 20.25 18.46 -15.60
N SER A 168 19.03 17.94 -15.59
CA SER A 168 17.82 18.70 -15.97
C SER A 168 17.17 19.43 -14.78
N GLY A 169 17.47 19.04 -13.54
CA GLY A 169 16.95 19.65 -12.31
C GLY A 169 17.69 20.91 -11.83
N SER A 170 18.68 21.39 -12.58
CA SER A 170 19.38 22.65 -12.28
C SER A 170 18.72 23.78 -13.10
N ASP A 171 18.19 24.80 -12.39
CA ASP A 171 17.57 26.06 -12.87
C ASP A 171 16.04 26.04 -13.11
N PRO A 172 15.27 26.68 -12.21
CA PRO A 172 14.94 28.08 -12.50
C PRO A 172 15.25 29.01 -11.32
N ALA A 173 16.18 29.92 -11.58
CA ALA A 173 16.26 31.30 -11.12
C ALA A 173 15.43 31.63 -9.88
N GLU A 174 16.14 31.91 -8.78
CA GLU A 174 15.69 32.81 -7.73
C GLU A 174 14.94 34.00 -8.33
N ALA A 175 13.61 33.91 -8.35
CA ALA A 175 12.77 35.08 -8.44
C ALA A 175 12.86 35.76 -7.07
N GLU A 176 13.76 36.74 -6.97
CA GLU A 176 13.80 37.66 -5.84
C GLU A 176 12.37 38.17 -5.58
N PRO A 177 11.84 38.06 -4.35
CA PRO A 177 10.56 38.66 -4.03
C PRO A 177 10.70 40.18 -4.03
N ASP A 178 10.02 40.81 -4.99
CA ASP A 178 9.82 42.25 -5.08
C ASP A 178 9.10 42.73 -3.80
N VAL A 179 9.81 43.55 -3.04
CA VAL A 179 9.35 44.15 -1.78
C VAL A 179 8.44 45.32 -2.14
N SER A 180 7.12 45.10 -2.14
CA SER A 180 6.15 46.19 -2.15
C SER A 180 5.56 46.41 -0.76
N GLU A 181 5.94 47.55 -0.20
CA GLU A 181 5.58 48.08 1.10
C GLU A 181 4.19 48.76 1.08
N ALA A 182 3.46 48.59 2.18
CA ALA A 182 2.37 49.41 2.74
C ALA A 182 1.00 49.50 2.01
N THR A 183 -0.06 49.07 2.70
CA THR A 183 -0.94 50.03 3.40
C THR A 183 -1.86 49.39 4.43
N ASP A 184 -1.88 50.06 5.58
CA ASP A 184 -2.70 49.88 6.77
C ASP A 184 -4.16 50.29 6.49
N ALA A 185 -5.13 49.43 6.82
CA ALA A 185 -6.53 49.83 6.99
C ALA A 185 -7.28 48.80 7.86
N ALA A 186 -7.65 49.29 9.03
CA ALA A 186 -8.46 48.71 10.07
C ALA A 186 -9.80 48.04 9.66
N ALA A 187 -10.24 47.18 10.59
CA ALA A 187 -11.63 46.93 11.00
C ALA A 187 -12.44 45.93 10.15
N GLU A 188 -12.71 44.75 10.70
CA GLU A 188 -13.95 44.39 11.41
C GLU A 188 -13.99 42.86 11.57
N GLU A 189 -14.12 42.35 12.81
CA GLU A 189 -14.68 41.02 13.04
C GLU A 189 -16.11 41.00 12.48
N PRO A 190 -16.62 39.86 11.98
CA PRO A 190 -17.50 39.12 12.87
C PRO A 190 -17.66 37.60 12.60
N VAL A 191 -18.31 36.98 13.60
CA VAL A 191 -19.13 35.76 13.59
C VAL A 191 -18.45 34.40 13.45
N ALA A 192 -18.36 33.71 14.59
CA ALA A 192 -18.33 32.27 14.69
C ALA A 192 -19.64 31.67 14.13
N GLU A 193 -19.56 30.96 13.02
CA GLU A 193 -20.63 30.06 12.59
C GLU A 193 -20.53 28.75 13.38
N GLU A 194 -21.44 28.59 14.34
CA GLU A 194 -21.84 27.32 14.91
C GLU A 194 -22.23 26.37 13.77
N ARG A 195 -21.45 25.31 13.57
CA ARG A 195 -21.91 24.17 12.78
C ARG A 195 -23.02 23.49 13.56
N GLU A 196 -24.25 23.66 13.07
CA GLU A 196 -25.43 22.91 13.47
C GLU A 196 -25.10 21.41 13.49
N GLY A 197 -25.20 20.82 14.68
CA GLY A 197 -25.14 19.39 14.87
C GLY A 197 -26.31 18.73 14.15
N ILE A 198 -26.00 17.62 13.47
CA ILE A 198 -26.95 16.67 12.94
C ILE A 198 -27.98 16.34 14.03
N SER A 199 -29.25 16.59 13.73
CA SER A 199 -30.38 16.36 14.61
C SER A 199 -30.65 14.87 14.85
N ASP A 200 -31.06 14.55 16.07
CA ASP A 200 -31.49 13.25 16.59
C ASP A 200 -32.81 12.71 15.99
N ASP A 201 -32.99 12.80 14.66
CA ASP A 201 -34.22 12.40 13.95
C ASP A 201 -34.09 11.09 13.16
N PHE A 202 -33.11 10.22 13.49
CA PHE A 202 -32.93 8.93 12.82
C PHE A 202 -33.51 7.72 13.58
N LEU A 203 -34.18 7.93 14.73
CA LEU A 203 -34.69 6.85 15.58
C LEU A 203 -36.21 6.89 15.80
N ASP A 204 -36.99 7.18 14.76
CA ASP A 204 -38.45 7.10 14.81
C ASP A 204 -39.05 6.31 13.63
N GLY A 205 -38.67 5.03 13.55
CA GLY A 205 -39.11 4.13 12.48
C GLY A 205 -39.16 2.66 12.87
N LEU A 206 -39.38 2.36 14.15
CA LEU A 206 -39.34 1.01 14.69
C LEU A 206 -40.51 0.75 15.63
N GLU A 207 -41.74 0.93 15.14
CA GLU A 207 -42.92 0.25 15.70
C GLU A 207 -44.04 0.10 14.65
N ASP A 208 -44.67 -1.08 14.67
CA ASP A 208 -45.91 -1.51 14.02
C ASP A 208 -45.90 -2.02 12.57
N GLY A 209 -45.77 -3.36 12.46
CA GLY A 209 -45.98 -4.12 11.22
C GLY A 209 -46.43 -5.57 11.44
N ALA A 210 -47.56 -5.75 12.12
CA ALA A 210 -48.54 -6.84 11.98
C ALA A 210 -48.05 -8.31 11.76
N LEU A 211 -48.28 -9.13 12.79
CA LEU A 211 -48.37 -10.58 12.72
C LEU A 211 -49.47 -11.03 11.74
N ALA A 212 -49.07 -11.58 10.59
CA ALA A 212 -49.93 -12.40 9.74
C ALA A 212 -49.35 -13.81 9.65
N THR A 213 -49.95 -14.72 10.43
CA THR A 213 -49.72 -16.15 10.36
C THR A 213 -50.36 -16.71 9.09
N THR A 214 -49.53 -17.08 8.12
CA THR A 214 -49.95 -17.94 7.00
C THR A 214 -48.98 -19.11 6.86
N GLY A 215 -49.57 -20.30 6.75
CA GLY A 215 -48.88 -21.58 6.84
C GLY A 215 -47.89 -21.79 5.71
N LEU A 216 -46.67 -22.16 6.11
CA LEU A 216 -45.64 -22.67 5.21
C LEU A 216 -45.75 -24.19 5.13
N GLU A 217 -46.22 -24.64 3.97
CA GLU A 217 -45.98 -25.95 3.43
C GLU A 217 -44.47 -26.17 3.35
N VAL A 218 -43.94 -27.11 4.14
CA VAL A 218 -42.52 -27.47 4.14
C VAL A 218 -42.25 -28.23 2.85
N ALA A 219 -42.02 -27.50 1.76
CA ALA A 219 -41.32 -28.02 0.62
C ALA A 219 -39.92 -28.41 1.10
N LYS A 220 -39.68 -29.72 1.15
CA LYS A 220 -38.37 -30.33 1.36
C LYS A 220 -37.48 -29.90 0.18
N LEU A 221 -36.88 -28.72 0.30
CA LEU A 221 -35.75 -28.31 -0.54
C LEU A 221 -34.66 -29.35 -0.29
N GLU A 222 -34.47 -30.22 -1.28
CA GLU A 222 -33.26 -31.02 -1.38
C GLU A 222 -32.10 -30.04 -1.35
N THR A 223 -31.43 -29.97 -0.22
CA THR A 223 -30.23 -29.17 -0.03
C THR A 223 -29.21 -29.78 -0.98
N ALA A 224 -29.02 -29.14 -2.13
CA ALA A 224 -27.88 -29.43 -2.98
C ALA A 224 -26.63 -29.43 -2.06
N PRO A 225 -25.69 -30.36 -2.26
CA PRO A 225 -24.50 -30.41 -1.42
C PRO A 225 -23.83 -29.04 -1.48
N ARG A 226 -23.87 -28.29 -0.37
CA ARG A 226 -23.05 -27.09 -0.21
C ARG A 226 -21.62 -27.55 -0.44
N LEU A 227 -21.05 -27.14 -1.57
CA LEU A 227 -19.63 -27.27 -1.82
C LEU A 227 -18.96 -26.21 -0.94
N ALA A 228 -18.97 -26.42 0.39
CA ALA A 228 -18.26 -25.60 1.34
C ALA A 228 -16.77 -25.85 1.11
N ARG A 229 -16.18 -25.11 0.17
CA ARG A 229 -14.73 -25.05 -0.02
C ARG A 229 -14.16 -24.25 1.14
N ALA A 230 -13.21 -24.84 1.85
CA ALA A 230 -12.49 -24.15 2.91
C ALA A 230 -11.53 -23.12 2.30
N CYS A 231 -10.99 -22.21 3.12
CA CYS A 231 -9.91 -21.32 2.69
C CYS A 231 -8.71 -22.06 2.10
N ALA A 232 -8.46 -23.31 2.51
CA ALA A 232 -7.39 -24.14 1.96
C ALA A 232 -7.64 -24.61 0.51
N ASP A 233 -8.89 -24.56 0.03
CA ASP A 233 -9.30 -25.01 -1.31
C ASP A 233 -9.35 -23.87 -2.33
N ILE A 234 -9.06 -22.64 -1.89
CA ILE A 234 -9.20 -21.42 -2.67
C ILE A 234 -7.90 -20.65 -2.55
N ASP A 235 -7.26 -20.41 -3.69
CA ASP A 235 -6.14 -19.50 -3.79
C ASP A 235 -6.51 -18.31 -4.68
N ARG A 236 -5.69 -17.26 -4.63
CA ARG A 236 -5.89 -16.02 -5.41
C ARG A 236 -5.91 -16.25 -6.93
N THR A 237 -5.42 -17.39 -7.42
CA THR A 237 -5.37 -17.74 -8.85
C THR A 237 -6.54 -18.61 -9.31
N ASN A 238 -7.34 -19.13 -8.37
CA ASN A 238 -8.46 -20.01 -8.63
C ASN A 238 -9.72 -19.55 -7.86
N LEU A 239 -10.05 -18.27 -8.04
CA LEU A 239 -11.27 -17.69 -7.50
C LEU A 239 -12.48 -18.05 -8.39
N PRO A 240 -13.65 -18.33 -7.80
CA PRO A 240 -14.89 -18.54 -8.55
C PRO A 240 -15.33 -17.24 -9.26
N ALA A 241 -16.36 -17.31 -10.11
CA ALA A 241 -17.03 -16.10 -10.59
C ALA A 241 -17.83 -15.43 -9.45
N PRO A 242 -18.04 -14.10 -9.47
CA PRO A 242 -18.81 -13.41 -8.43
C PRO A 242 -20.20 -13.98 -8.20
N GLU A 243 -20.88 -14.42 -9.26
CA GLU A 243 -22.20 -15.07 -9.17
C GLU A 243 -22.18 -16.43 -8.44
N ASP A 244 -21.01 -17.09 -8.39
CA ASP A 244 -20.86 -18.41 -7.76
C ASP A 244 -20.47 -18.32 -6.28
N LEU A 245 -20.12 -17.12 -5.77
CA LEU A 245 -19.77 -16.93 -4.36
C LEU A 245 -20.88 -17.35 -3.40
N GLY A 246 -22.13 -17.01 -3.74
CA GLY A 246 -23.30 -17.39 -2.95
C GLY A 246 -23.45 -18.91 -2.82
N GLN A 247 -23.09 -19.66 -3.87
CA GLN A 247 -23.10 -21.13 -3.83
C GLN A 247 -21.95 -21.71 -3.02
N LEU A 248 -20.80 -21.01 -2.98
CA LEU A 248 -19.58 -21.47 -2.33
C LEU A 248 -19.58 -21.24 -0.82
N TRP A 249 -19.91 -20.02 -0.41
CA TRP A 249 -19.81 -19.55 0.96
C TRP A 249 -21.15 -19.12 1.56
N GLY A 250 -22.24 -19.24 0.81
CA GLY A 250 -23.56 -18.78 1.21
C GLY A 250 -23.83 -17.34 0.78
N ASP A 251 -25.11 -16.96 0.83
CA ASP A 251 -25.54 -15.59 0.52
C ASP A 251 -25.43 -14.65 1.74
N GLU A 252 -25.10 -15.21 2.91
CA GLU A 252 -24.90 -14.45 4.14
C GLU A 252 -23.46 -13.92 4.18
N PHE A 253 -23.31 -12.63 3.90
CA PHE A 253 -22.05 -11.90 4.03
C PHE A 253 -22.27 -10.56 4.71
N GLU A 254 -21.24 -10.07 5.39
CA GLU A 254 -21.22 -8.70 5.90
C GLU A 254 -20.50 -7.80 4.89
N SER A 255 -21.12 -6.67 4.55
CA SER A 255 -20.48 -5.63 3.73
C SER A 255 -19.71 -4.68 4.65
N ILE A 256 -18.38 -4.75 4.63
CA ILE A 256 -17.51 -4.06 5.60
C ILE A 256 -16.78 -2.82 5.05
N GLY A 257 -17.20 -2.28 3.89
CA GLY A 257 -16.52 -1.15 3.25
C GLY A 257 -17.46 -0.11 2.63
N SER A 258 -17.01 1.15 2.59
CA SER A 258 -17.77 2.30 2.05
C SER A 258 -17.31 2.75 0.64
N GLY A 259 -16.46 1.99 -0.04
CA GLY A 259 -15.93 2.36 -1.36
C GLY A 259 -15.73 1.18 -2.31
N LEU A 260 -15.24 0.06 -1.80
CA LEU A 260 -15.18 -1.22 -2.50
C LEU A 260 -16.25 -2.15 -1.91
N GLU A 261 -16.85 -3.00 -2.74
CA GLU A 261 -17.79 -4.02 -2.26
C GLU A 261 -17.00 -5.14 -1.58
N ILE A 262 -16.58 -4.87 -0.35
CA ILE A 262 -15.86 -5.82 0.48
C ILE A 262 -16.89 -6.67 1.21
N ARG A 263 -16.93 -7.95 0.86
CA ARG A 263 -17.80 -8.94 1.48
C ARG A 263 -16.95 -9.83 2.40
N GLU A 264 -17.41 -9.98 3.63
CA GLU A 264 -16.88 -10.94 4.59
C GLU A 264 -17.81 -12.15 4.68
N TYR A 265 -17.27 -13.33 4.38
CA TYR A 265 -17.96 -14.60 4.45
C TYR A 265 -17.44 -15.41 5.63
N GLN A 266 -18.35 -15.85 6.51
CA GLN A 266 -18.03 -16.79 7.59
C GLN A 266 -18.29 -18.22 7.12
N MET A 267 -17.27 -19.07 7.21
CA MET A 267 -17.35 -20.47 6.80
C MET A 267 -17.74 -21.38 7.98
N ASP A 268 -18.29 -22.57 7.67
CA ASP A 268 -18.70 -23.56 8.67
C ASP A 268 -17.56 -24.04 9.59
N ASN A 269 -16.31 -23.96 9.12
CA ASN A 269 -15.12 -24.33 9.90
C ASN A 269 -14.61 -23.21 10.82
N GLY A 270 -15.25 -22.04 10.82
CA GLY A 270 -14.86 -20.86 11.60
C GLY A 270 -13.83 -19.96 10.91
N ASP A 271 -13.42 -20.27 9.69
CA ASP A 271 -12.59 -19.37 8.88
C ASP A 271 -13.42 -18.21 8.35
N ILE A 272 -12.73 -17.09 8.09
CA ILE A 272 -13.28 -15.88 7.48
C ILE A 272 -12.58 -15.65 6.14
N ALA A 273 -13.37 -15.56 5.06
CA ALA A 273 -12.92 -15.06 3.78
C ALA A 273 -13.36 -13.60 3.60
N ARG A 274 -12.39 -12.72 3.39
CA ARG A 274 -12.67 -11.33 2.97
C ARG A 274 -12.36 -11.22 1.50
N VAL A 275 -13.39 -10.91 0.72
CA VAL A 275 -13.24 -10.66 -0.71
C VAL A 275 -13.66 -9.25 -1.06
N THR A 276 -12.97 -8.66 -2.03
CA THR A 276 -13.41 -7.45 -2.70
C THR A 276 -14.04 -7.84 -4.02
N LEU A 277 -15.29 -7.45 -4.22
CA LEU A 277 -15.94 -7.50 -5.52
C LEU A 277 -15.74 -6.18 -6.24
N LEU A 278 -15.35 -6.26 -7.50
CA LEU A 278 -15.24 -5.09 -8.35
C LEU A 278 -15.60 -5.45 -9.79
N GLY A 279 -16.83 -5.09 -10.18
CA GLY A 279 -17.44 -5.55 -11.43
C GLY A 279 -17.57 -7.07 -11.43
N ASP A 280 -17.08 -7.72 -12.48
CA ASP A 280 -17.12 -9.18 -12.64
C ASP A 280 -15.89 -9.89 -12.03
N SER A 281 -15.04 -9.17 -11.29
CA SER A 281 -13.81 -9.71 -10.68
C SER A 281 -13.93 -9.85 -9.17
N ILE A 282 -13.32 -10.91 -8.64
CA ILE A 282 -13.16 -11.16 -7.21
C ILE A 282 -11.69 -11.03 -6.85
N TYR A 283 -11.40 -10.34 -5.75
CA TYR A 283 -10.08 -10.31 -5.14
C TYR A 283 -10.16 -10.89 -3.73
N LEU A 284 -9.36 -11.92 -3.45
CA LEU A 284 -9.29 -12.51 -2.12
C LEU A 284 -8.28 -11.76 -1.25
N ASN A 285 -8.79 -10.92 -0.36
CA ASN A 285 -7.99 -10.07 0.51
C ASN A 285 -7.29 -10.92 1.58
N SER A 286 -8.07 -11.76 2.25
CA SER A 286 -7.60 -12.70 3.27
C SER A 286 -8.52 -13.92 3.32
N CYS A 287 -7.97 -15.06 3.68
CA CYS A 287 -8.73 -16.28 3.96
C CYS A 287 -8.00 -17.07 5.04
N GLY A 288 -8.63 -17.30 6.18
CA GLY A 288 -8.04 -18.04 7.29
C GLY A 288 -8.87 -17.93 8.57
N PRO A 289 -8.34 -18.38 9.72
CA PRO A 289 -9.06 -18.31 10.98
C PRO A 289 -9.41 -16.87 11.35
N ALA A 290 -10.55 -16.67 12.02
CA ALA A 290 -10.95 -15.37 12.57
C ALA A 290 -9.85 -14.84 13.52
N SER A 291 -9.19 -13.76 13.09
CA SER A 291 -8.16 -13.02 13.83
C SER A 291 -8.74 -12.01 14.79
#